data_AF-A0A2U1RJU0-F1
#
_entry.id   AF-A0A2U1RJU0-F1
#
_cell.length_a   1.000
_cell.length_b   1.000
_cell.length_c   1.000
_cell.angle_alpha   90.00
_cell.angle_beta   90.00
_cell.angle_gamma   90.00
#
_symmetry.space_group_name_H-M   'P 1'
#
loop_
_entity.id
_entity.type
_entity.pdbx_description
1 polymer ?
#
loop_
_entity_poly.entity_id
_entity_poly.type
_entity_poly.pdbx_seq_one_letter_code
_entity_poly.pdbx_strand_id
1 'polypeptide(L)'
;MDWFTILTPLLVLPIVILFVFIGCTLNESPLLGVPPVPVPYQVSFVVRFHPSLAEPGVTEFIVLINITPEDGDVIPLYKDGAPDDTQEDQWYLYELETELSTGIYTVQCTVLPGNAVGQIIGSGPCTLMVDGDRQVSFDAAAGAEMLTVTGCE
;
A
#
# COMPACT_ATOMS: atom_id res chain seq x y z
N MET A 1 37.02 -51.99 -27.14
CA MET A 1 36.17 -50.86 -26.70
C MET A 1 34.78 -51.18 -27.18
N ASP A 2 33.90 -51.58 -26.27
CA ASP A 2 32.53 -51.97 -26.61
C ASP A 2 31.78 -50.76 -27.15
N TRP A 3 31.26 -50.88 -28.37
CA TRP A 3 30.47 -49.83 -29.03
C TRP A 3 29.26 -49.40 -28.18
N PHE A 4 28.79 -50.31 -27.32
CA PHE A 4 27.73 -50.07 -26.35
C PHE A 4 28.09 -48.95 -25.36
N THR A 5 29.34 -48.88 -24.87
CA THR A 5 29.77 -47.88 -23.88
C THR A 5 29.79 -46.46 -24.43
N ILE A 6 29.88 -46.30 -25.76
CA ILE A 6 29.85 -45.00 -26.44
C ILE A 6 28.41 -44.59 -26.78
N LEU A 7 27.53 -45.57 -27.07
CA LEU A 7 26.15 -45.31 -27.47
C LEU A 7 25.24 -44.91 -26.31
N THR A 8 25.47 -45.47 -25.12
CA THR A 8 24.68 -45.16 -23.91
C THR A 8 24.70 -43.67 -23.54
N PRO A 9 25.85 -42.98 -23.41
CA PRO A 9 25.85 -41.55 -23.09
C PRO A 9 25.25 -40.70 -24.21
N LEU A 10 25.39 -41.11 -25.47
CA LEU A 10 24.84 -40.38 -26.62
C LEU A 10 23.30 -40.42 -26.66
N LEU A 11 22.70 -41.52 -26.20
CA LEU A 11 21.24 -41.69 -26.08
C LEU A 11 20.67 -40.99 -24.83
N VAL A 12 21.44 -40.92 -23.75
CA VAL A 12 20.99 -40.29 -22.49
C VAL A 12 21.14 -38.77 -22.52
N LEU A 13 22.10 -38.23 -23.27
CA LEU A 13 22.34 -36.80 -23.41
C LEU A 13 21.09 -35.98 -23.85
N PRO A 14 20.33 -36.35 -24.88
CA PRO A 14 19.12 -35.60 -25.25
C PRO A 14 18.04 -35.68 -24.18
N ILE A 15 17.93 -36.78 -23.42
CA ILE A 15 16.97 -36.93 -22.33
C ILE A 15 17.33 -35.99 -21.18
N VAL A 16 18.60 -35.94 -20.77
CA VAL A 16 19.08 -35.04 -19.71
C VAL A 16 18.90 -33.58 -20.11
N ILE A 17 19.19 -33.21 -21.36
CA ILE A 17 18.95 -31.86 -21.89
C ILE A 17 17.45 -31.52 -21.79
N LEU A 18 16.56 -32.46 -22.15
CA LEU A 18 15.11 -32.27 -22.08
C LEU A 18 14.63 -32.02 -20.64
N PHE A 19 15.18 -32.74 -19.65
CA PHE A 19 14.87 -32.52 -18.23
C PHE A 19 15.44 -31.20 -17.69
N VAL A 20 16.61 -30.75 -18.15
CA VAL A 20 17.17 -29.45 -17.76
C VAL A 20 16.34 -28.30 -18.34
N PHE A 21 15.92 -28.38 -19.61
CA PHE A 21 15.04 -27.37 -20.20
C PHE A 21 13.65 -27.36 -19.54
N ILE A 22 13.03 -28.51 -19.29
CA ILE A 22 11.74 -28.56 -18.57
C ILE A 22 11.89 -28.05 -17.13
N GLY A 23 12.95 -28.44 -16.41
CA GLY A 23 13.21 -27.99 -15.03
C GLY A 23 13.49 -26.49 -14.91
N CYS A 24 14.19 -25.89 -15.88
CA CYS A 24 14.41 -24.44 -15.91
C CYS A 24 13.16 -23.67 -16.36
N THR A 25 12.39 -24.17 -17.33
CA THR A 25 11.14 -23.51 -17.74
C THR A 25 10.03 -23.56 -16.67
N LEU A 26 10.01 -24.57 -15.80
CA LEU A 26 9.03 -24.69 -14.72
C LEU A 26 9.33 -23.82 -13.50
N ASN A 27 10.58 -23.36 -13.33
CA ASN A 27 10.94 -22.49 -12.21
C ASN A 27 10.72 -21.00 -12.52
N GLU A 28 10.55 -20.65 -13.81
CA GLU A 28 10.42 -19.26 -14.27
C GLU A 28 9.12 -18.99 -15.05
N SER A 29 8.33 -20.02 -15.35
CA SER A 29 7.00 -19.83 -15.93
C SER A 29 5.95 -19.82 -14.80
N PRO A 30 5.23 -18.71 -14.57
CA PRO A 30 4.01 -18.80 -13.79
C PRO A 30 3.11 -19.84 -14.46
N LEU A 31 2.74 -20.87 -13.71
CA LEU A 31 1.78 -21.89 -14.11
C LEU A 31 0.62 -21.22 -14.84
N LEU A 32 0.52 -21.46 -16.16
CA LEU A 32 -0.64 -21.11 -16.97
C LEU A 32 -1.88 -21.70 -16.29
N GLY A 33 -2.61 -20.87 -15.54
CA GLY A 33 -3.85 -21.23 -14.88
C GLY A 33 -3.89 -21.11 -13.36
N VAL A 34 -2.80 -20.71 -12.68
CA VAL A 34 -2.92 -20.24 -11.29
C VAL A 34 -3.22 -18.75 -11.35
N PRO A 35 -4.44 -18.27 -11.02
CA PRO A 35 -4.65 -16.85 -10.84
C PRO A 35 -3.63 -16.36 -9.82
N PRO A 36 -2.95 -15.21 -10.03
CA PRO A 36 -2.02 -14.70 -9.05
C PRO A 36 -2.71 -14.72 -7.69
N VAL A 37 -2.13 -15.44 -6.73
CA VAL A 37 -2.61 -15.37 -5.34
C VAL A 37 -2.60 -13.89 -4.99
N PRO A 38 -3.71 -13.29 -4.52
CA PRO A 38 -3.72 -11.90 -4.13
C PRO A 38 -2.72 -11.75 -2.99
N VAL A 39 -1.53 -11.26 -3.32
CA VAL A 39 -0.51 -10.97 -2.32
C VAL A 39 -0.98 -9.68 -1.64
N PRO A 40 -1.13 -9.66 -0.30
CA PRO A 40 -1.36 -8.40 0.39
C PRO A 40 -0.15 -7.50 0.16
N TYR A 41 -0.40 -6.29 -0.34
CA TYR A 41 0.61 -5.25 -0.50
C TYR A 41 0.55 -4.30 0.70
N GLN A 42 1.73 -3.85 1.13
CA GLN A 42 1.80 -2.87 2.22
C GLN A 42 1.42 -1.50 1.66
N VAL A 43 0.42 -0.87 2.26
CA VAL A 43 0.00 0.50 1.94
C VAL A 43 0.19 1.39 3.16
N SER A 44 1.07 2.37 3.02
CA SER A 44 1.37 3.38 4.05
C SER A 44 0.63 4.68 3.74
N PHE A 45 0.00 5.25 4.76
CA PHE A 45 -0.69 6.53 4.71
C PHE A 45 0.02 7.53 5.62
N VAL A 46 0.53 8.61 5.02
CA VAL A 46 1.22 9.69 5.70
C VAL A 46 0.31 10.91 5.71
N VAL A 47 -0.18 11.32 6.87
CA VAL A 47 -1.03 12.50 7.01
C VAL A 47 -0.22 13.61 7.67
N ARG A 48 -0.11 14.75 6.98
CA ARG A 48 0.61 15.93 7.45
C ARG A 48 -0.30 17.14 7.46
N PHE A 49 -0.33 17.88 8.56
CA PHE A 49 -1.10 19.12 8.62
C PHE A 49 -0.42 20.18 9.49
N HIS A 50 -0.66 21.45 9.16
CA HIS A 50 -0.08 22.56 9.87
C HIS A 50 -0.85 22.82 11.19
N PRO A 51 -0.18 23.00 12.35
CA PRO A 51 -0.80 23.22 13.66
C PRO A 51 -1.72 24.44 13.71
N SER A 52 -1.49 25.42 12.84
CA SER A 52 -2.36 26.61 12.75
C SER A 52 -3.79 26.30 12.29
N LEU A 53 -4.05 25.10 11.76
CA LEU A 53 -5.38 24.64 11.41
C LEU A 53 -6.18 24.17 12.63
N ALA A 54 -5.48 23.88 13.73
CA ALA A 54 -6.09 23.52 14.99
C ALA A 54 -6.37 24.77 15.83
N GLU A 55 -7.38 24.70 16.70
CA GLU A 55 -7.59 25.74 17.69
C GLU A 55 -6.38 25.82 18.64
N PRO A 56 -6.01 27.03 19.12
CA PRO A 56 -4.91 27.18 20.06
C PRO A 56 -5.15 26.33 21.32
N GLY A 57 -4.21 25.41 21.61
CA GLY A 57 -4.27 24.52 22.77
C GLY A 57 -4.76 23.10 22.47
N VAL A 58 -5.13 22.79 21.22
CA VAL A 58 -5.37 21.41 20.77
C VAL A 58 -4.03 20.76 20.44
N THR A 59 -3.70 19.66 21.14
CA THR A 59 -2.45 18.90 20.94
C THR A 59 -2.67 17.44 20.55
N GLU A 60 -3.93 17.00 20.56
CA GLU A 60 -4.34 15.64 20.23
C GLU A 60 -5.31 15.70 19.05
N PHE A 61 -5.15 14.76 18.12
CA PHE A 61 -5.94 14.69 16.90
C PHE A 61 -6.34 13.26 16.60
N ILE A 62 -7.47 13.14 15.91
CA ILE A 62 -7.98 11.87 15.41
C ILE A 62 -7.85 11.91 13.90
N VAL A 63 -7.06 11.00 13.35
CA VAL A 63 -6.95 10.76 11.91
C VAL A 63 -7.78 9.54 11.58
N LEU A 64 -8.76 9.68 10.69
CA LEU A 64 -9.62 8.61 10.20
C LEU A 64 -9.43 8.45 8.69
N ILE A 65 -9.08 7.25 8.24
CA ILE A 65 -8.94 6.88 6.84
C ILE A 65 -9.92 5.73 6.56
N ASN A 66 -10.94 6.01 5.76
CA ASN A 66 -11.88 4.98 5.32
C ASN A 66 -11.49 4.51 3.93
N ILE A 67 -11.17 3.22 3.80
CA ILE A 67 -10.79 2.59 2.53
C ILE A 67 -11.96 1.75 2.05
N THR A 68 -12.51 2.06 0.89
CA THR A 68 -13.69 1.39 0.33
C THR A 68 -13.30 0.67 -0.95
N PRO A 69 -13.28 -0.67 -0.99
CA PRO A 69 -13.12 -1.41 -2.24
C PRO A 69 -14.33 -1.18 -3.15
N GLU A 70 -14.17 -1.39 -4.46
CA GLU A 70 -15.26 -1.21 -5.45
C GLU A 70 -16.52 -2.04 -5.11
N ASP A 71 -16.32 -3.30 -4.67
CA ASP A 71 -17.40 -4.26 -4.38
C ASP A 71 -17.38 -4.77 -2.92
N GLY A 72 -16.90 -3.97 -1.97
CA GLY A 72 -16.71 -4.46 -0.60
C GLY A 72 -17.07 -3.49 0.51
N ASP A 73 -16.92 -3.98 1.74
CA ASP A 73 -17.17 -3.21 2.95
C ASP A 73 -16.05 -2.20 3.21
N VAL A 74 -16.40 -1.10 3.86
CA VAL A 74 -15.45 -0.07 4.29
C VAL A 74 -14.47 -0.67 5.30
N ILE A 75 -13.18 -0.46 5.06
CA ILE A 75 -12.07 -0.80 5.94
C ILE A 75 -11.64 0.49 6.65
N PRO A 76 -12.04 0.70 7.92
CA PRO A 76 -11.65 1.89 8.67
C PRO A 76 -10.25 1.71 9.26
N LEU A 77 -9.38 2.69 9.02
CA LEU A 77 -8.13 2.89 9.74
C LEU A 77 -8.25 4.17 10.54
N TYR A 78 -7.83 4.16 11.79
CA TYR A 78 -7.81 5.38 12.58
C TYR A 78 -6.63 5.41 13.55
N LYS A 79 -6.24 6.62 13.91
CA LYS A 79 -5.21 6.91 14.89
C LYS A 79 -5.67 8.08 15.74
N ASP A 80 -5.51 7.94 17.05
CA ASP A 80 -5.91 8.92 18.05
C ASP A 80 -4.71 9.24 18.94
N GLY A 81 -4.60 10.49 19.34
CA GLY A 81 -3.58 11.00 20.25
C GLY A 81 -2.65 12.03 19.62
N ALA A 82 -1.46 12.15 20.18
CA ALA A 82 -0.43 13.06 19.71
C ALA A 82 0.12 12.60 18.33
N PRO A 83 0.63 13.54 17.52
CA PRO A 83 1.31 13.21 16.27
C PRO A 83 2.55 12.35 16.53
N ASP A 84 2.90 11.50 15.57
CA ASP A 84 4.09 10.64 15.63
C ASP A 84 5.39 11.43 15.67
N ASP A 85 5.40 12.55 14.95
CA ASP A 85 6.53 13.46 14.89
C ASP A 85 6.04 14.91 14.67
N THR A 86 6.90 15.85 15.08
CA THR A 86 6.83 17.26 14.72
C THR A 86 8.14 17.60 14.01
N GLN A 87 8.18 17.42 12.68
CA GLN A 87 9.40 17.71 11.91
C GLN A 87 9.63 19.21 11.71
N GLU A 88 10.87 19.54 11.31
CA GLU A 88 11.31 20.89 10.92
C GLU A 88 10.26 21.54 10.00
N ASP A 89 9.88 22.78 10.31
CA ASP A 89 8.73 23.54 9.77
C ASP A 89 7.38 23.38 10.48
N GLN A 90 7.35 22.74 11.67
CA GLN A 90 6.18 22.66 12.57
C GLN A 90 5.00 21.83 12.04
N TRP A 91 5.18 20.87 11.14
CA TRP A 91 4.06 20.03 10.68
C TRP A 91 3.75 18.90 11.67
N TYR A 92 2.47 18.62 11.90
CA TYR A 92 2.03 17.41 12.59
C TYR A 92 1.96 16.25 11.63
N LEU A 93 2.56 15.11 11.99
CA LEU A 93 2.69 13.93 11.15
C LEU A 93 2.02 12.71 11.81
N TYR A 94 1.23 11.98 11.02
CA TYR A 94 0.62 10.70 11.40
C TYR A 94 0.90 9.66 10.31
N GLU A 95 1.42 8.51 10.72
CA GLU A 95 1.62 7.35 9.87
C GLU A 95 0.66 6.22 10.28
N LEU A 96 -0.08 5.71 9.28
CA LEU A 96 -0.94 4.54 9.39
C LEU A 96 -0.56 3.56 8.28
N GLU A 97 -0.62 2.27 8.57
CA GLU A 97 -0.30 1.23 7.60
C GLU A 97 -1.37 0.15 7.58
N THR A 98 -1.57 -0.45 6.41
CA THR A 98 -2.47 -1.57 6.22
C THR A 98 -2.02 -2.46 5.07
N GLU A 99 -2.61 -3.64 4.99
CA GLU A 99 -2.39 -4.59 3.90
C GLU A 99 -3.63 -4.61 2.99
N LEU A 100 -3.45 -4.30 1.70
CA LEU A 100 -4.52 -4.34 0.69
C LEU A 100 -4.17 -5.32 -0.43
N SER A 101 -5.16 -6.04 -0.94
CA SER A 101 -5.02 -6.83 -2.16
C SER A 101 -4.92 -5.91 -3.39
N THR A 102 -4.48 -6.47 -4.53
CA THR A 102 -4.58 -5.75 -5.81
C THR A 102 -6.02 -5.33 -6.08
N GLY A 103 -6.23 -4.06 -6.44
CA GLY A 103 -7.56 -3.55 -6.74
C GLY A 103 -7.63 -2.03 -6.78
N ILE A 104 -8.84 -1.53 -7.06
CA ILE A 104 -9.16 -0.10 -7.01
C ILE A 104 -9.92 0.16 -5.72
N TYR A 105 -9.45 1.16 -4.97
CA TYR A 105 -10.01 1.56 -3.69
C TYR A 105 -10.35 3.05 -3.69
N THR A 106 -11.46 3.40 -3.07
CA THR A 106 -11.77 4.80 -2.72
C THR A 106 -11.32 5.05 -1.29
N VAL A 107 -10.35 5.93 -1.11
CA VAL A 107 -9.80 6.30 0.19
C VAL A 107 -10.33 7.67 0.58
N GLN A 108 -10.88 7.79 1.78
CA GLN A 108 -11.31 9.06 2.36
C GLN A 108 -10.53 9.32 3.65
N CYS A 109 -9.65 10.34 3.64
CA CYS A 109 -9.00 10.81 4.86
C CYS A 109 -9.82 11.93 5.51
N THR A 110 -9.94 11.90 6.83
CA THR A 110 -10.58 12.93 7.66
C THR A 110 -9.74 13.16 8.90
N VAL A 111 -9.42 14.42 9.19
CA VAL A 111 -8.70 14.82 10.40
C VAL A 111 -9.63 15.61 11.31
N LEU A 112 -9.67 15.23 12.57
CA LEU A 112 -10.52 15.82 13.61
C LEU A 112 -9.64 16.24 14.81
N PRO A 113 -9.98 17.30 15.54
CA PRO A 113 -9.36 17.62 16.81
C PRO A 113 -9.84 16.62 17.89
N GLY A 114 -8.94 16.11 18.73
CA GLY A 114 -9.27 15.11 19.75
C GLY A 114 -10.22 15.62 20.83
N ASN A 115 -10.28 16.93 21.03
CA ASN A 115 -11.14 17.58 22.02
C ASN A 115 -12.50 18.07 21.47
N ALA A 116 -12.69 18.11 20.15
CA ALA A 116 -13.89 18.68 19.53
C ALA A 116 -14.57 17.66 18.62
N VAL A 117 -15.64 17.05 19.14
CA VAL A 117 -16.52 16.16 18.38
C VAL A 117 -17.30 16.99 17.36
N GLY A 118 -17.00 16.79 16.07
CA GLY A 118 -17.76 17.36 14.95
C GLY A 118 -17.08 18.51 14.18
N GLN A 119 -15.86 18.92 14.56
CA GLN A 119 -15.07 19.85 13.76
C GLN A 119 -14.11 19.08 12.85
N ILE A 120 -14.18 19.33 11.55
CA ILE A 120 -13.27 18.72 10.56
C ILE A 120 -12.16 19.73 10.27
N ILE A 121 -10.90 19.31 10.49
CA ILE A 121 -9.70 20.10 10.18
C ILE A 121 -9.39 20.03 8.69
N GLY A 122 -9.57 18.84 8.11
CA GLY A 122 -9.38 18.62 6.69
C GLY A 122 -9.95 17.28 6.26
N SER A 123 -10.38 17.22 5.00
CA SER A 123 -10.80 15.97 4.38
C SER A 123 -10.35 15.91 2.92
N GLY A 124 -10.04 14.70 2.44
CA GLY A 124 -9.57 14.48 1.08
C GLY A 124 -9.92 13.08 0.59
N PRO A 125 -10.78 12.94 -0.43
CA PRO A 125 -10.92 11.68 -1.15
C PRO A 125 -9.76 11.47 -2.11
N CYS A 126 -9.39 10.22 -2.33
CA CYS A 126 -8.63 9.82 -3.51
C CYS A 126 -9.03 8.40 -3.97
N THR A 127 -8.82 8.12 -5.25
CA THR A 127 -8.95 6.77 -5.79
C THR A 127 -7.56 6.18 -5.88
N LEU A 128 -7.29 5.10 -5.15
CA LEU A 128 -6.00 4.41 -5.08
C LEU A 128 -6.06 3.12 -5.92
N MET A 129 -5.14 2.97 -6.86
CA MET A 129 -4.88 1.69 -7.53
C MET A 129 -3.75 0.96 -6.80
N VAL A 130 -4.05 -0.21 -6.23
CA VAL A 130 -3.07 -1.08 -5.57
C VAL A 130 -2.64 -2.15 -6.56
N ASP A 131 -1.38 -2.12 -6.97
CA ASP A 131 -0.71 -3.08 -7.83
C ASP A 131 0.69 -3.49 -7.30
N GLY A 132 1.02 -3.00 -6.10
CA GLY A 132 2.33 -3.04 -5.46
C GLY A 132 2.27 -2.37 -4.09
N ASP A 133 3.40 -2.36 -3.37
CA ASP A 133 3.53 -1.55 -2.17
C ASP A 133 3.36 -0.07 -2.53
N ARG A 134 2.57 0.66 -1.74
CA ARG A 134 2.21 2.05 -2.03
C ARG A 134 2.36 2.93 -0.79
N GLN A 135 2.67 4.20 -1.05
CA GLN A 135 2.58 5.24 -0.05
C GLN A 135 1.66 6.34 -0.57
N VAL A 136 0.68 6.72 0.24
CA VAL A 136 -0.26 7.80 -0.02
C VAL A 136 -0.03 8.89 1.02
N SER A 137 0.06 10.14 0.58
CA SER A 137 0.20 11.28 1.49
C SER A 137 -0.99 12.22 1.41
N PHE A 138 -1.42 12.71 2.56
CA PHE A 138 -2.47 13.70 2.73
C PHE A 138 -1.91 14.93 3.43
N ASP A 139 -1.83 16.05 2.71
CA ASP A 139 -1.18 17.27 3.17
C ASP A 139 -2.19 18.43 3.34
N ALA A 140 -2.28 18.99 4.54
CA ALA A 140 -3.14 20.14 4.85
C ALA A 140 -2.31 21.39 5.15
N ALA A 141 -2.21 22.30 4.19
CA ALA A 141 -1.58 23.60 4.38
C ALA A 141 -2.48 24.58 5.14
N ALA A 142 -1.87 25.57 5.80
CA ALA A 142 -2.60 26.63 6.49
C ALA A 142 -3.59 27.34 5.55
N GLY A 143 -4.87 27.38 5.92
CA GLY A 143 -5.94 27.99 5.13
C GLY A 143 -6.55 27.10 4.04
N ALA A 144 -6.15 25.82 3.94
CA ALA A 144 -6.80 24.86 3.06
C ALA A 144 -7.95 24.13 3.78
N GLU A 145 -9.13 24.10 3.16
CA GLU A 145 -10.28 23.30 3.64
C GLU A 145 -10.23 21.84 3.15
N MET A 146 -9.36 21.55 2.17
CA MET A 146 -9.17 20.22 1.57
C MET A 146 -7.73 19.75 1.75
N LEU A 147 -7.58 18.44 1.97
CA LEU A 147 -6.27 17.78 1.98
C LEU A 147 -5.76 17.64 0.55
N THR A 148 -4.52 18.06 0.30
CA THR A 148 -3.81 17.74 -0.93
C THR A 148 -3.40 16.29 -0.86
N VAL A 149 -3.80 15.49 -1.85
CA VAL A 149 -3.50 14.05 -1.86
C VAL A 149 -2.47 13.73 -2.93
N THR A 150 -1.44 12.97 -2.56
CA THR A 150 -0.41 12.47 -3.49
C THR A 150 -0.23 10.97 -3.34
N GLY A 151 0.12 10.27 -4.43
CA GLY A 151 0.39 8.82 -4.41
C GLY A 151 -0.82 7.93 -4.70
N CYS A 152 -1.96 8.50 -5.10
CA CYS A 152 -3.15 7.72 -5.48
C CYS A 152 -3.25 7.41 -6.99
N GLU A 153 -2.37 7.96 -7.84
CA GLU A 153 -2.34 7.69 -9.30
C GLU A 153 -1.54 6.44 -9.71
#